data_AF-A0A4Q1BXT3-F1
#
_entry.id   AF-A0A4Q1BXT3-F1
#
_cell.length_a   1.000
_cell.length_b   1.000
_cell.length_c   1.000
_cell.angle_alpha   90.00
_cell.angle_beta   90.00
_cell.angle_gamma   90.00
#
_symmetry.space_group_name_H-M   'P 1'
#
loop_
_entity.id
_entity.type
_entity.pdbx_description
1 polymer ?
#
loop_
_entity_poly.entity_id
_entity_poly.type
_entity_poly.pdbx_seq_one_letter_code
_entity_poly.pdbx_strand_id
1 'polypeptide(L)'
;MKKLFCIFGLSIFYLECSSGGENIVPVVESPPPFSAILSIPVNGSVCVEGQSSSSTMADVDFAWTLSKDTDFYEIIVTNLLNLTNISKTVKGDKTTISLSKGIPYSWQIISKSDKVKQTASSALWKFYLAGDGISTYAPFPATATSPTPGSSITAIAGKVNLAWIGSDPDSKILSYEIFIDMDVNKVYNHNMTPLKSSNPNLLVNVSSGMTYYWSIKTSDGAQSSFSVVYSFRVN
;
A
#
# COMPACT_ATOMS: atom_id res chain seq x y z
N MET A 1 -100.49 -26.93 -30.09
CA MET A 1 -99.20 -27.52 -29.66
C MET A 1 -98.83 -28.66 -30.60
N LYS A 2 -97.92 -28.43 -31.56
CA LYS A 2 -97.21 -29.46 -32.35
C LYS A 2 -95.99 -28.79 -32.97
N LYS A 3 -94.83 -29.43 -32.82
CA LYS A 3 -93.49 -28.84 -32.84
C LYS A 3 -92.96 -28.62 -34.26
N LEU A 4 -92.19 -27.54 -34.37
CA LEU A 4 -91.38 -27.06 -35.50
C LEU A 4 -90.17 -27.98 -35.72
N PHE A 5 -89.87 -28.34 -36.97
CA PHE A 5 -88.60 -28.97 -37.36
C PHE A 5 -88.15 -28.36 -38.69
N CYS A 6 -87.18 -27.44 -38.63
CA CYS A 6 -86.49 -26.89 -39.81
C CYS A 6 -85.11 -27.55 -39.89
N ILE A 7 -84.87 -28.29 -40.98
CA ILE A 7 -83.58 -28.88 -41.34
C ILE A 7 -82.87 -27.87 -42.25
N PHE A 8 -81.73 -27.33 -41.81
CA PHE A 8 -80.88 -26.44 -42.59
C PHE A 8 -79.69 -27.25 -43.14
N GLY A 9 -79.65 -27.48 -44.45
CA GLY A 9 -78.54 -28.12 -45.14
C GLY A 9 -77.42 -27.10 -45.39
N LEU A 10 -76.22 -27.39 -44.87
CA LEU A 10 -75.04 -26.53 -44.99
C LEU A 10 -74.09 -27.09 -46.07
N SER A 11 -73.90 -26.32 -47.15
CA SER A 11 -72.97 -26.60 -48.24
C SER A 11 -71.51 -26.62 -47.78
N ILE A 12 -70.77 -27.62 -48.26
CA ILE A 12 -69.34 -27.85 -48.04
C ILE A 12 -68.54 -27.06 -49.08
N PHE A 13 -67.71 -26.10 -48.65
CA PHE A 13 -66.66 -25.48 -49.45
C PHE A 13 -65.32 -26.14 -49.11
N TYR A 14 -64.66 -26.73 -50.11
CA TYR A 14 -63.30 -27.25 -50.01
C TYR A 14 -62.32 -26.07 -50.10
N LEU A 15 -61.59 -25.81 -49.02
CA LEU A 15 -60.41 -24.93 -49.01
C LEU A 15 -59.16 -25.81 -49.14
N GLU A 16 -58.49 -25.72 -50.29
CA GLU A 16 -57.19 -26.33 -50.55
C GLU A 16 -56.13 -25.72 -49.62
N CYS A 17 -55.52 -26.58 -48.80
CA CYS A 17 -54.42 -26.26 -47.91
C CYS A 17 -53.10 -26.41 -48.68
N SER A 18 -52.46 -25.29 -49.02
CA SER A 18 -51.08 -25.27 -49.52
C SER A 18 -50.12 -25.32 -48.33
N SER A 19 -49.58 -26.50 -48.03
CA SER A 19 -48.56 -26.68 -47.00
C SER A 19 -47.19 -26.25 -47.53
N GLY A 20 -46.88 -24.95 -47.41
CA GLY A 20 -45.52 -24.44 -47.51
C GLY A 20 -44.71 -24.92 -46.31
N GLY A 21 -43.94 -26.00 -46.48
CA GLY A 21 -42.99 -26.46 -45.47
C GLY A 21 -41.85 -25.46 -45.32
N GLU A 22 -41.92 -24.60 -44.30
CA GLU A 22 -40.74 -23.88 -43.84
C GLU A 22 -39.73 -24.88 -43.29
N ASN A 23 -38.56 -24.96 -43.93
CA ASN A 23 -37.40 -25.67 -43.39
C ASN A 23 -36.92 -24.91 -42.15
N ILE A 24 -37.42 -25.30 -40.98
CA ILE A 24 -36.88 -24.90 -39.68
C ILE A 24 -35.52 -25.57 -39.52
N VAL A 25 -34.45 -24.85 -39.90
CA VAL A 25 -33.09 -25.23 -39.51
C VAL A 25 -33.01 -25.04 -37.99
N PRO A 26 -32.66 -26.08 -37.20
CA PRO A 26 -32.50 -25.91 -35.77
C PRO A 26 -31.39 -24.90 -35.51
N VAL A 27 -31.71 -23.80 -34.82
CA VAL A 27 -30.72 -22.85 -34.33
C VAL A 27 -29.85 -23.59 -33.32
N VAL A 28 -28.61 -23.90 -33.71
CA VAL A 28 -27.62 -24.46 -32.77
C VAL A 28 -27.19 -23.32 -31.87
N GLU A 29 -27.80 -23.23 -30.68
CA GLU A 29 -27.42 -22.26 -29.66
C GLU A 29 -25.99 -22.55 -29.19
N SER A 30 -25.14 -21.52 -29.16
CA SER A 30 -23.76 -21.67 -28.68
C SER A 30 -23.76 -21.85 -27.16
N PRO A 31 -22.89 -22.71 -26.61
CA PRO A 31 -22.82 -22.93 -25.16
C PRO A 31 -22.33 -21.68 -24.41
N PRO A 32 -22.73 -21.48 -23.15
CA PRO A 32 -22.22 -20.39 -22.32
C PRO A 32 -20.75 -20.61 -21.91
N PRO A 33 -19.99 -19.52 -21.66
CA PRO A 33 -18.63 -19.59 -21.15
C PRO A 33 -18.49 -20.39 -19.85
N PHE A 34 -17.36 -21.04 -19.65
CA PHE A 34 -16.98 -21.64 -18.37
C PHE A 34 -16.19 -20.65 -17.50
N SER A 35 -16.23 -20.83 -16.18
CA SER A 35 -15.42 -20.04 -15.25
C SER A 35 -13.93 -20.31 -15.43
N ALA A 36 -13.13 -19.25 -15.44
CA ALA A 36 -11.67 -19.35 -15.39
C ALA A 36 -11.17 -19.84 -14.02
N ILE A 37 -10.07 -20.61 -14.02
CA ILE A 37 -9.37 -21.05 -12.81
C ILE A 37 -8.20 -20.12 -12.57
N LEU A 38 -8.18 -19.45 -11.41
CA LEU A 38 -7.15 -18.46 -11.07
C LEU A 38 -5.82 -19.14 -10.73
N SER A 39 -4.70 -18.47 -11.03
CA SER A 39 -3.35 -18.97 -10.76
C SER A 39 -2.54 -18.01 -9.88
N ILE A 40 -2.31 -16.77 -10.34
CA ILE A 40 -1.57 -15.75 -9.58
C ILE A 40 -2.25 -14.37 -9.70
N PRO A 41 -2.16 -13.52 -8.66
CA PRO A 41 -1.59 -13.78 -7.33
C PRO A 41 -2.42 -14.77 -6.50
N VAL A 42 -1.78 -15.65 -5.73
CA VAL A 42 -2.45 -16.73 -4.96
C VAL A 42 -3.36 -16.15 -3.87
N ASN A 43 -4.56 -16.75 -3.71
CA ASN A 43 -5.53 -16.35 -2.71
C ASN A 43 -4.94 -16.36 -1.28
N GLY A 44 -5.15 -15.28 -0.54
CA GLY A 44 -4.69 -15.10 0.84
C GLY A 44 -3.23 -14.70 1.00
N SER A 45 -2.49 -14.49 -0.09
CA SER A 45 -1.08 -14.07 0.00
C SER A 45 -0.94 -12.71 0.68
N VAL A 46 -0.09 -12.63 1.71
CA VAL A 46 0.12 -11.40 2.51
C VAL A 46 1.29 -10.54 2.04
N CYS A 47 2.12 -11.06 1.14
CA CYS A 47 3.32 -10.39 0.65
C CYS A 47 3.50 -10.70 -0.84
N VAL A 48 2.58 -10.23 -1.67
CA VAL A 48 2.77 -10.27 -3.12
C VAL A 48 3.73 -9.15 -3.50
N GLU A 49 4.85 -9.50 -4.11
CA GLU A 49 5.77 -8.53 -4.68
C GLU A 49 5.38 -8.25 -6.14
N GLY A 50 5.31 -6.97 -6.50
CA GLY A 50 5.16 -6.52 -7.88
C GLY A 50 6.48 -5.92 -8.39
N GLN A 51 6.60 -5.75 -9.71
CA GLN A 51 7.71 -5.00 -10.27
C GLN A 51 7.49 -3.51 -9.97
N SER A 52 8.38 -2.91 -9.18
CA SER A 52 8.24 -1.49 -8.80
C SER A 52 8.30 -0.59 -10.02
N SER A 53 7.23 0.17 -10.25
CA SER A 53 7.14 1.18 -11.32
C SER A 53 7.32 2.61 -10.78
N SER A 54 7.08 2.83 -9.49
CA SER A 54 7.39 4.07 -8.77
C SER A 54 7.56 3.83 -7.26
N SER A 55 7.74 4.91 -6.48
CA SER A 55 7.75 4.84 -5.01
C SER A 55 6.39 4.46 -4.41
N THR A 56 5.29 4.57 -5.15
CA THR A 56 3.93 4.29 -4.66
C THR A 56 3.20 3.20 -5.45
N MET A 57 3.73 2.81 -6.61
CA MET A 57 3.09 1.87 -7.53
C MET A 57 3.98 0.67 -7.83
N ALA A 58 3.36 -0.49 -8.02
CA ALA A 58 4.00 -1.70 -8.50
C ALA A 58 3.10 -2.41 -9.52
N ASP A 59 3.73 -2.98 -10.53
CA ASP A 59 3.09 -3.76 -11.58
C ASP A 59 2.95 -5.21 -11.10
N VAL A 60 1.71 -5.69 -11.04
CA VAL A 60 1.36 -7.02 -10.56
C VAL A 60 0.89 -7.89 -11.73
N ASP A 61 1.50 -9.06 -11.85
CA ASP A 61 1.10 -10.06 -12.84
C ASP A 61 -0.09 -10.88 -12.34
N PHE A 62 -1.09 -10.97 -13.20
CA PHE A 62 -2.27 -11.79 -13.03
C PHE A 62 -2.28 -12.89 -14.07
N ALA A 63 -2.57 -14.12 -13.66
CA ALA A 63 -2.74 -15.23 -14.58
C ALA A 63 -3.85 -16.19 -14.11
N TRP A 64 -4.50 -16.81 -15.09
CA TRP A 64 -5.58 -17.79 -14.94
C TRP A 64 -5.46 -18.84 -16.05
N THR A 65 -6.29 -19.88 -16.01
CA THR A 65 -6.38 -20.87 -17.09
C THR A 65 -7.47 -20.47 -18.09
N LEU A 66 -7.21 -20.65 -19.39
CA LEU A 66 -8.22 -20.46 -20.43
C LEU A 66 -9.42 -21.39 -20.17
N SER A 67 -10.61 -20.80 -20.05
CA SER A 67 -11.87 -21.52 -19.91
C SER A 67 -12.47 -21.87 -21.28
N LYS A 68 -13.30 -22.91 -21.30
CA LYS A 68 -14.03 -23.34 -22.50
C LYS A 68 -15.08 -22.30 -22.89
N ASP A 69 -15.44 -22.30 -24.18
CA ASP A 69 -16.52 -21.48 -24.74
C ASP A 69 -16.35 -19.97 -24.44
N THR A 70 -15.10 -19.53 -24.37
CA THR A 70 -14.71 -18.17 -23.97
C THR A 70 -13.80 -17.54 -25.03
N ASP A 71 -14.14 -16.35 -25.47
CA ASP A 71 -13.39 -15.59 -26.49
C ASP A 71 -12.46 -14.55 -25.82
N PHE A 72 -12.88 -13.98 -24.69
CA PHE A 72 -12.10 -12.99 -23.94
C PHE A 72 -12.52 -12.92 -22.48
N TYR A 73 -11.69 -12.23 -21.69
CA TYR A 73 -11.87 -12.07 -20.25
C TYR A 73 -11.96 -10.61 -19.88
N GLU A 74 -12.70 -10.32 -18.83
CA GLU A 74 -12.58 -9.07 -18.07
C GLU A 74 -12.02 -9.41 -16.69
N ILE A 75 -10.85 -8.88 -16.38
CA ILE A 75 -10.32 -8.90 -15.02
C ILE A 75 -10.89 -7.71 -14.25
N ILE A 76 -11.32 -7.94 -13.02
CA ILE A 76 -11.77 -6.91 -12.08
C ILE A 76 -10.86 -7.00 -10.86
N VAL A 77 -10.19 -5.91 -10.53
CA VAL A 77 -9.35 -5.76 -9.32
C VAL A 77 -9.94 -4.64 -8.46
N THR A 78 -10.22 -4.93 -7.21
CA THR A 78 -10.83 -4.00 -6.25
C THR A 78 -9.82 -3.66 -5.16
N ASN A 79 -9.58 -2.37 -4.94
CA ASN A 79 -8.85 -1.89 -3.78
C ASN A 79 -9.75 -2.03 -2.53
N LEU A 80 -9.33 -2.81 -1.54
CA LEU A 80 -10.17 -3.12 -0.38
C LEU A 80 -10.16 -2.03 0.70
N LEU A 81 -9.35 -0.97 0.57
CA LEU A 81 -9.39 0.17 1.49
C LEU A 81 -10.43 1.21 1.09
N ASN A 82 -10.56 1.49 -0.21
CA ASN A 82 -11.44 2.54 -0.72
C ASN A 82 -12.56 2.01 -1.65
N LEU A 83 -12.59 0.69 -1.88
CA LEU A 83 -13.58 -0.02 -2.69
C LEU A 83 -13.64 0.43 -4.16
N THR A 84 -12.58 1.05 -4.68
CA THR A 84 -12.51 1.39 -6.10
C THR A 84 -12.10 0.19 -6.94
N ASN A 85 -12.66 0.10 -8.14
CA ASN A 85 -12.41 -0.99 -9.08
C ASN A 85 -11.56 -0.51 -10.26
N ILE A 86 -10.66 -1.38 -10.69
CA ILE A 86 -9.97 -1.33 -11.97
C ILE A 86 -10.47 -2.54 -12.77
N SER A 87 -10.90 -2.33 -14.02
CA SER A 87 -11.18 -3.43 -14.93
C SER A 87 -10.38 -3.34 -16.22
N LYS A 88 -10.08 -4.50 -16.82
CA LYS A 88 -9.33 -4.59 -18.07
C LYS A 88 -9.81 -5.79 -18.89
N THR A 89 -10.02 -5.59 -20.18
CA THR A 89 -10.35 -6.66 -21.13
C THR A 89 -9.08 -7.31 -21.68
N VAL A 90 -9.05 -8.65 -21.75
CA VAL A 90 -7.87 -9.44 -22.12
C VAL A 90 -8.27 -10.61 -23.02
N LYS A 91 -7.60 -10.80 -24.17
CA LYS A 91 -7.80 -11.92 -25.11
C LYS A 91 -6.81 -13.08 -24.87
N GLY A 92 -6.48 -13.34 -23.62
CA GLY A 92 -5.46 -14.30 -23.20
C GLY A 92 -5.65 -14.69 -21.74
N ASP A 93 -4.66 -15.37 -21.18
CA ASP A 93 -4.70 -16.01 -19.87
C ASP A 93 -3.89 -15.26 -18.80
N LYS A 94 -3.28 -14.14 -19.17
CA LYS A 94 -2.47 -13.30 -18.28
C LYS A 94 -2.51 -11.83 -18.65
N THR A 95 -2.25 -10.98 -17.67
CA THR A 95 -2.10 -9.53 -17.84
C THR A 95 -1.35 -8.93 -16.66
N THR A 96 -0.79 -7.75 -16.87
CA THR A 96 -0.17 -6.95 -15.81
C THR A 96 -1.03 -5.71 -15.54
N ILE A 97 -1.19 -5.35 -14.26
CA ILE A 97 -1.91 -4.16 -13.80
C ILE A 97 -1.06 -3.42 -12.77
N SER A 98 -0.91 -2.11 -12.95
CA SER A 98 -0.23 -1.23 -12.00
C SER A 98 -1.15 -0.90 -10.82
N LEU A 99 -0.69 -1.21 -9.60
CA LEU A 99 -1.44 -1.10 -8.36
C LEU A 99 -0.64 -0.32 -7.32
N SER A 100 -1.33 0.30 -6.37
CA SER A 100 -0.68 1.04 -5.28
C SER A 100 -0.12 0.07 -4.24
N LYS A 101 1.14 0.27 -3.86
CA LYS A 101 1.87 -0.53 -2.87
C LYS A 101 1.22 -0.44 -1.48
N GLY A 102 1.33 -1.50 -0.67
CA GLY A 102 0.85 -1.52 0.72
C GLY A 102 -0.66 -1.62 0.87
N ILE A 103 -1.35 -2.14 -0.13
CA ILE A 103 -2.81 -2.18 -0.21
C ILE A 103 -3.33 -3.63 -0.31
N PRO A 104 -4.37 -3.99 0.44
CA PRO A 104 -5.14 -5.22 0.21
C PRO A 104 -6.03 -5.09 -1.03
N TYR A 105 -6.00 -6.10 -1.90
CA TYR A 105 -6.81 -6.18 -3.12
C TYR A 105 -7.66 -7.46 -3.14
N SER A 106 -8.81 -7.40 -3.81
CA SER A 106 -9.50 -8.59 -4.32
C SER A 106 -9.53 -8.59 -5.84
N TRP A 107 -9.57 -9.77 -6.44
CA TRP A 107 -9.65 -9.88 -7.89
C TRP A 107 -10.42 -11.12 -8.34
N GLN A 108 -10.99 -11.02 -9.54
CA GLN A 108 -11.70 -12.10 -10.21
C GLN A 108 -11.66 -11.93 -11.73
N ILE A 109 -11.98 -13.01 -12.44
CA ILE A 109 -12.08 -13.06 -13.89
C ILE A 109 -13.53 -13.31 -14.30
N ILE A 110 -14.03 -12.54 -15.25
CA ILE A 110 -15.31 -12.74 -15.92
C ILE A 110 -15.04 -13.25 -17.33
N SER A 111 -15.46 -14.48 -17.62
CA SER A 111 -15.31 -15.14 -18.92
C SER A 111 -16.46 -14.73 -19.83
N LYS A 112 -16.15 -14.32 -21.06
CA LYS A 112 -17.11 -13.77 -22.04
C LYS A 112 -16.93 -14.40 -23.42
N SER A 113 -18.03 -14.51 -24.16
CA SER A 113 -18.02 -14.92 -25.56
C SER A 113 -18.66 -13.84 -26.43
N ASP A 114 -18.18 -13.74 -27.67
CA ASP A 114 -18.78 -12.88 -28.70
C ASP A 114 -20.11 -13.45 -29.24
N LYS A 115 -20.44 -14.71 -28.93
CA LYS A 115 -21.60 -15.45 -29.47
C LYS A 115 -22.83 -15.41 -28.58
N VAL A 116 -22.64 -15.24 -27.26
CA VAL A 116 -23.71 -15.35 -26.26
C VAL A 116 -23.57 -14.27 -25.19
N LYS A 117 -24.67 -13.93 -24.52
CA LYS A 117 -24.68 -12.87 -23.49
C LYS A 117 -24.33 -13.37 -22.09
N GLN A 118 -24.41 -14.68 -21.87
CA GLN A 118 -24.08 -15.31 -20.61
C GLN A 118 -22.57 -15.18 -20.33
N THR A 119 -22.23 -15.05 -19.06
CA THR A 119 -20.85 -14.95 -18.59
C THR A 119 -20.64 -15.92 -17.43
N ALA A 120 -19.38 -16.21 -17.14
CA ALA A 120 -19.01 -17.04 -16.00
C ALA A 120 -17.90 -16.39 -15.18
N SER A 121 -18.16 -16.20 -13.88
CA SER A 121 -17.21 -15.63 -12.93
C SER A 121 -16.33 -16.71 -12.33
N SER A 122 -15.05 -16.41 -12.13
CA SER A 122 -14.16 -17.20 -11.30
C SER A 122 -14.51 -17.08 -9.81
N ALA A 123 -13.78 -17.79 -8.96
CA ALA A 123 -13.72 -17.46 -7.53
C ALA A 123 -13.20 -16.02 -7.33
N LEU A 124 -13.56 -15.40 -6.20
CA LEU A 124 -13.02 -14.11 -5.77
C LEU A 124 -11.80 -14.35 -4.88
N TRP A 125 -10.62 -13.98 -5.36
CA TRP A 125 -9.37 -14.11 -4.61
C TRP A 125 -8.96 -12.79 -3.98
N LYS A 126 -8.21 -12.87 -2.88
CA LYS A 126 -7.67 -11.70 -2.17
C LYS A 126 -6.17 -11.83 -2.00
N PHE A 127 -5.46 -10.70 -1.99
CA PHE A 127 -4.04 -10.65 -1.65
C PHE A 127 -3.68 -9.29 -1.08
N TYR A 128 -2.52 -9.20 -0.44
CA TYR A 128 -1.93 -7.94 0.00
C TYR A 128 -0.69 -7.65 -0.86
N LEU A 129 -0.67 -6.49 -1.51
CA LEU A 129 0.48 -6.02 -2.28
C LEU A 129 1.49 -5.40 -1.32
N ALA A 130 2.72 -5.91 -1.34
CA ALA A 130 3.78 -5.43 -0.46
C ALA A 130 3.95 -3.91 -0.61
N GLY A 131 4.03 -3.23 0.53
CA GLY A 131 4.45 -1.85 0.64
C GLY A 131 5.97 -1.75 0.61
N ASP A 132 6.50 -0.57 0.29
CA ASP A 132 7.88 -0.29 0.67
C ASP A 132 7.92 -0.24 2.20
N GLY A 133 8.70 -1.12 2.83
CA GLY A 133 8.99 -0.99 4.24
C GLY A 133 9.76 0.32 4.45
N ILE A 134 9.17 1.27 5.16
CA ILE A 134 9.91 2.49 5.54
C ILE A 134 10.86 2.09 6.66
N SER A 135 12.03 1.57 6.34
CA SER A 135 13.12 1.41 7.29
C SER A 135 14.06 2.60 7.13
N THR A 136 13.72 3.75 7.72
CA THR A 136 14.74 4.77 7.96
C THR A 136 15.48 4.40 9.24
N TYR A 137 16.80 4.49 9.19
CA TYR A 137 17.63 4.31 10.36
C TYR A 137 17.54 5.55 11.24
N ALA A 138 17.70 5.35 12.56
CA ALA A 138 17.92 6.49 13.44
C ALA A 138 19.35 7.02 13.24
N PRO A 139 19.58 8.32 13.47
CA PRO A 139 20.92 8.89 13.46
C PRO A 139 21.86 8.16 14.40
N PHE A 140 23.14 8.12 14.06
CA PHE A 140 24.14 7.66 15.01
C PHE A 140 24.17 8.59 16.24
N PRO A 141 24.32 8.06 17.46
CA PRO A 141 24.50 8.88 18.65
C PRO A 141 25.62 9.92 18.48
N ALA A 142 25.32 11.19 18.72
CA ALA A 142 26.28 12.26 18.53
C ALA A 142 27.48 12.14 19.50
N THR A 143 28.67 12.41 18.98
CA THR A 143 29.92 12.37 19.76
C THR A 143 30.36 13.77 20.13
N ALA A 144 30.50 14.06 21.43
CA ALA A 144 30.99 15.34 21.91
C ALA A 144 32.46 15.56 21.53
N THR A 145 32.78 16.76 21.04
CA THR A 145 34.14 17.17 20.68
C THR A 145 34.64 18.32 21.55
N SER A 146 33.75 19.16 22.07
CA SER A 146 34.08 20.26 22.98
C SER A 146 32.96 20.52 23.99
N PRO A 147 33.28 20.79 25.26
CA PRO A 147 34.57 20.53 25.90
C PRO A 147 34.95 19.05 25.79
N THR A 148 36.25 18.74 25.85
CA THR A 148 36.68 17.34 25.92
C THR A 148 35.98 16.68 27.12
N PRO A 149 35.29 15.54 26.96
CA PRO A 149 34.55 14.92 28.05
C PRO A 149 35.45 14.69 29.29
N GLY A 150 34.96 15.10 30.46
CA GLY A 150 35.66 15.04 31.74
C GLY A 150 36.69 16.14 31.98
N SER A 151 36.88 17.09 31.05
CA SER A 151 37.89 18.15 31.20
C SER A 151 37.48 19.24 32.19
N SER A 152 38.49 19.96 32.71
CA SER A 152 38.31 21.24 33.41
C SER A 152 38.65 22.38 32.45
N ILE A 153 37.75 23.34 32.30
CA ILE A 153 37.88 24.46 31.36
C ILE A 153 37.59 25.80 32.03
N THR A 154 38.11 26.88 31.45
CA THR A 154 37.76 28.24 31.88
C THR A 154 36.70 28.81 30.95
N ALA A 155 35.57 29.25 31.52
CA ALA A 155 34.51 29.87 30.74
C ALA A 155 34.93 31.27 30.25
N ILE A 156 34.50 31.64 29.04
CA ILE A 156 34.73 32.97 28.49
C ILE A 156 33.44 33.76 28.65
N ALA A 157 33.48 34.85 29.42
CA ALA A 157 32.32 35.68 29.75
C ALA A 157 31.13 34.87 30.30
N GLY A 158 31.41 33.88 31.17
CA GLY A 158 30.39 33.02 31.78
C GLY A 158 29.74 32.03 30.79
N LYS A 159 30.37 31.78 29.64
CA LYS A 159 29.85 30.90 28.60
C LYS A 159 30.85 29.84 28.17
N VAL A 160 30.30 28.72 27.72
CA VAL A 160 31.04 27.58 27.16
C VAL A 160 30.38 27.19 25.85
N ASN A 161 31.18 26.93 24.81
CA ASN A 161 30.68 26.40 23.55
C ASN A 161 30.73 24.88 23.57
N LEU A 162 29.55 24.25 23.59
CA LEU A 162 29.41 22.82 23.38
C LEU A 162 29.50 22.55 21.88
N ALA A 163 30.26 21.53 21.47
CA ALA A 163 30.36 21.09 20.09
C ALA A 163 30.38 19.56 20.01
N TRP A 164 29.83 19.03 18.92
CA TRP A 164 29.70 17.60 18.68
C TRP A 164 29.74 17.27 17.20
N ILE A 165 29.76 15.99 16.87
CA ILE A 165 29.60 15.48 15.51
C ILE A 165 28.39 14.55 15.51
N GLY A 166 27.46 14.78 14.58
CA GLY A 166 26.32 13.92 14.30
C GLY A 166 26.35 13.45 12.84
N SER A 167 25.85 12.25 12.60
CA SER A 167 25.75 11.66 11.27
C SER A 167 24.57 10.72 11.20
N ASP A 168 23.98 10.61 10.02
CA ASP A 168 22.90 9.69 9.72
C ASP A 168 23.14 9.09 8.32
N PRO A 169 22.87 7.79 8.12
CA PRO A 169 23.09 7.15 6.82
C PRO A 169 22.09 7.60 5.74
N ASP A 170 20.89 8.03 6.15
CA ASP A 170 19.76 8.30 5.27
C ASP A 170 19.49 9.81 5.09
N SER A 171 19.90 10.65 6.05
CA SER A 171 19.64 12.09 6.11
C SER A 171 20.92 12.91 6.24
N LYS A 172 20.97 14.03 5.51
CA LYS A 172 22.02 15.05 5.64
C LYS A 172 21.64 16.22 6.54
N ILE A 173 20.37 16.28 6.97
CA ILE A 173 19.84 17.38 7.78
C ILE A 173 19.49 16.82 9.14
N LEU A 174 20.15 17.33 10.17
CA LEU A 174 19.98 16.90 11.56
C LEU A 174 19.59 18.07 12.45
N SER A 175 18.82 17.77 13.48
CA SER A 175 18.48 18.68 14.56
C SER A 175 18.88 18.09 15.91
N TYR A 176 19.15 18.96 16.86
CA TYR A 176 19.72 18.58 18.15
C TYR A 176 18.93 19.17 19.32
N GLU A 177 18.70 18.35 20.34
CA GLU A 177 18.19 18.77 21.65
C GLU A 177 19.26 18.44 22.71
N ILE A 178 19.72 19.45 23.43
CA ILE A 178 20.82 19.36 24.40
C ILE A 178 20.21 19.43 25.79
N PHE A 179 20.42 18.37 26.57
CA PHE A 179 20.07 18.32 27.99
C PHE A 179 21.33 18.67 28.77
N ILE A 180 21.30 19.70 29.60
CA ILE A 180 22.46 20.13 30.39
C ILE A 180 22.03 20.60 31.77
N ASP A 181 22.60 20.00 32.82
CA ASP A 181 22.33 20.35 34.22
C ASP A 181 23.58 20.09 35.07
N MET A 182 23.57 20.55 36.32
CA MET A 182 24.56 20.16 37.33
C MET A 182 24.19 18.85 38.04
N ASP A 183 22.94 18.41 37.93
CA ASP A 183 22.46 17.11 38.38
C ASP A 183 22.52 16.07 37.25
N VAL A 184 23.45 15.12 37.38
CA VAL A 184 23.63 14.02 36.42
C VAL A 184 22.36 13.19 36.21
N ASN A 185 21.52 13.01 37.25
CA ASN A 185 20.32 12.20 37.14
C ASN A 185 19.24 12.88 36.29
N LYS A 186 19.15 14.22 36.34
CA LYS A 186 18.24 14.97 35.46
C LYS A 186 18.63 14.82 34.00
N VAL A 187 19.93 14.89 33.71
CA VAL A 187 20.46 14.74 32.35
C VAL A 187 20.28 13.31 31.85
N TYR A 188 20.66 12.31 32.65
CA TYR A 188 20.53 10.90 32.29
C TYR A 188 19.07 10.49 32.00
N ASN A 189 18.12 10.98 32.80
CA ASN A 189 16.71 10.70 32.62
C ASN A 189 16.01 11.67 31.65
N HIS A 190 16.73 12.67 31.11
CA HIS A 190 16.18 13.73 30.26
C HIS A 190 14.99 14.48 30.90
N ASN A 191 14.98 14.58 32.24
CA ASN A 191 13.90 15.17 33.04
C ASN A 191 14.03 16.69 33.15
N MET A 192 14.20 17.36 32.01
CA MET A 192 14.31 18.81 31.91
C MET A 192 13.98 19.30 30.50
N THR A 193 13.71 20.60 30.37
CA THR A 193 13.55 21.22 29.06
C THR A 193 14.91 21.29 28.34
N PRO A 194 15.06 20.70 27.15
CA PRO A 194 16.32 20.78 26.42
C PRO A 194 16.48 22.12 25.72
N LEU A 195 17.73 22.45 25.40
CA LEU A 195 18.08 23.54 24.50
C LEU A 195 18.12 23.00 23.06
N LYS A 196 17.56 23.74 22.10
CA LYS A 196 17.49 23.30 20.70
C LYS A 196 18.60 23.94 19.87
N SER A 197 19.19 23.17 18.94
CA SER A 197 20.13 23.68 17.95
C SER A 197 19.95 22.95 16.61
N SER A 198 20.09 23.67 15.51
CA SER A 198 20.20 23.09 14.15
C SER A 198 21.66 22.95 13.70
N ASN A 199 22.60 23.48 14.47
CA ASN A 199 24.03 23.39 14.22
C ASN A 199 24.69 22.43 15.21
N PRO A 200 25.83 21.79 14.86
CA PRO A 200 26.54 20.87 15.73
C PRO A 200 27.36 21.59 16.83
N ASN A 201 26.84 22.72 17.31
CA ASN A 201 27.37 23.50 18.41
C ASN A 201 26.28 24.32 19.09
N LEU A 202 26.52 24.69 20.35
CA LEU A 202 25.64 25.55 21.13
C LEU A 202 26.42 26.25 22.25
N LEU A 203 26.26 27.57 22.34
CA LEU A 203 26.83 28.37 23.42
C LEU A 203 25.88 28.36 24.64
N VAL A 204 26.39 27.91 25.79
CA VAL A 204 25.61 27.78 27.04
C VAL A 204 26.18 28.63 28.15
N ASN A 205 25.32 29.13 29.04
CA ASN A 205 25.73 29.87 30.23
C ASN A 205 26.17 28.90 31.33
N VAL A 206 27.25 29.23 32.02
CA VAL A 206 27.82 28.42 33.10
C VAL A 206 28.37 29.28 34.23
N SER A 207 28.50 28.67 35.41
CA SER A 207 29.12 29.29 36.59
C SER A 207 30.45 28.63 36.92
N SER A 208 31.42 29.46 37.34
CA SER A 208 32.74 29.00 37.83
C SER A 208 32.61 28.09 39.04
N GLY A 209 33.50 27.10 39.16
CA GLY A 209 33.52 26.11 40.23
C GLY A 209 32.52 24.96 40.09
N MET A 210 31.61 25.01 39.11
CA MET A 210 30.55 24.03 38.92
C MET A 210 30.94 22.91 37.93
N THR A 211 30.32 21.74 38.10
CA THR A 211 30.40 20.63 37.14
C THR A 211 29.08 20.52 36.40
N TYR A 212 29.13 20.43 35.08
CA TYR A 212 27.97 20.26 34.23
C TYR A 212 28.02 18.89 33.57
N TYR A 213 26.84 18.27 33.48
CA TYR A 213 26.58 17.05 32.74
C TYR A 213 25.71 17.39 31.55
N TRP A 214 25.92 16.72 30.42
CA TRP A 214 25.10 16.96 29.25
C TRP A 214 24.98 15.75 28.32
N SER A 215 23.84 15.63 27.64
CA SER A 215 23.58 14.65 26.61
C SER A 215 22.93 15.32 25.40
N ILE A 216 23.06 14.68 24.24
CA ILE A 216 22.57 15.19 22.96
C ILE A 216 21.57 14.18 22.40
N LYS A 217 20.36 14.63 22.13
CA LYS A 217 19.44 13.91 21.24
C LYS A 217 19.63 14.41 19.83
N THR A 218 19.87 13.50 18.89
CA THR A 218 20.00 13.80 17.45
C THR A 218 18.78 13.26 16.73
N SER A 219 18.18 14.06 15.87
CA SER A 219 16.97 13.72 15.11
C SER A 219 17.12 14.08 13.65
N ASP A 220 16.71 13.16 12.76
CA ASP A 220 16.58 13.37 11.32
C ASP A 220 15.16 13.87 10.93
N GLY A 221 14.26 14.01 11.91
CA GLY A 221 12.86 14.40 11.73
C GLY A 221 11.87 13.23 11.77
N ALA A 222 12.33 11.98 11.59
CA ALA A 222 11.52 10.78 11.68
C ALA A 222 11.89 9.93 12.92
N GLN A 223 13.18 9.73 13.13
CA GLN A 223 13.78 8.90 14.17
C GLN A 223 14.79 9.71 14.99
N SER A 224 15.19 9.20 16.15
CA SER A 224 16.19 9.88 16.98
C SER A 224 17.03 8.91 17.81
N SER A 225 18.21 9.39 18.20
CA SER A 225 19.12 8.70 19.11
C SER A 225 19.67 9.65 20.16
N PHE A 226 20.16 9.09 21.26
CA PHE A 226 20.76 9.83 22.35
C PHE A 226 22.24 9.44 22.50
N SER A 227 23.07 10.45 22.74
CA SER A 227 24.45 10.22 23.16
C SER A 227 24.52 9.65 24.59
N VAL A 228 25.71 9.19 24.98
CA VAL A 228 26.04 9.04 26.40
C VAL A 228 26.01 10.40 27.11
N VAL A 229 26.02 10.37 28.45
CA VAL A 229 26.18 11.59 29.26
C VAL A 229 27.65 11.96 29.33
N TYR A 230 27.97 13.17 28.89
CA TYR A 230 29.28 13.80 29.01
C TYR A 230 29.33 14.72 30.22
N SER A 231 30.52 15.09 30.66
CA SER A 231 30.71 16.08 31.73
C SER A 231 31.87 17.02 31.45
N PHE A 232 31.87 18.18 32.11
CA PHE A 232 33.02 19.07 32.22
C PHE A 232 32.91 19.90 33.49
N ARG A 233 34.04 20.37 34.00
CA ARG A 233 34.12 21.28 35.15
C ARG A 233 34.54 22.67 34.69
N VAL A 234 33.93 23.70 35.26
CA VAL A 234 34.33 25.09 35.04
C VAL A 234 35.25 25.52 36.18
N ASN A 235 36.43 26.04 35.83
CA ASN A 235 37.41 26.57 36.80
C ASN A 235 36.92 27.82 37.51
#